data_AF-V6HJ71-F1
#
_entry.id   AF-V6HJ71-F1
#
_cell.length_a   1.000
_cell.length_b   1.000
_cell.length_c   1.000
_cell.angle_alpha   90.00
_cell.angle_beta   90.00
_cell.angle_gamma   90.00
#
_symmetry.space_group_name_H-M   'P 1'
#
loop_
_entity.id
_entity.type
_entity.pdbx_description
1 polymer ?
#
loop_
_entity_poly.entity_id
_entity_poly.type
_entity_poly.pdbx_seq_one_letter_code
_entity_poly.pdbx_strand_id
1 'polypeptide(L)'
;MSEEIKERFEFILESLSLVETGFHKIKFPDDLINSENGLTILDSIAMRLQAIGENVKSIAKLDNKFLNNYPEIDWEKIMKPRDVLVSS
;
A
#
# COMPACT_ATOMS: atom_id res chain seq x y z
N MET A 1 4.75 21.92 0.34
CA MET A 1 4.58 20.59 -0.26
C MET A 1 4.44 20.79 -1.75
N SER A 2 5.17 20.05 -2.59
CA SER A 2 5.02 20.13 -4.05
C SER A 2 3.69 19.51 -4.48
N GLU A 3 3.11 19.97 -5.59
CA GLU A 3 1.87 19.40 -6.12
C GLU A 3 2.05 17.90 -6.43
N GLU A 4 3.22 17.49 -6.93
CA GLU A 4 3.54 16.08 -7.17
C GLU A 4 3.50 15.22 -5.89
N ILE A 5 4.00 15.72 -4.75
CA ILE A 5 3.92 14.97 -3.48
C ILE A 5 2.45 14.82 -3.05
N LYS A 6 1.64 15.87 -3.24
CA LYS A 6 0.22 15.85 -2.91
C LYS A 6 -0.53 14.81 -3.74
N GLU A 7 -0.37 14.82 -5.06
CA GLU A 7 -0.99 13.85 -5.98
C GLU A 7 -0.63 12.41 -5.62
N ARG A 8 0.61 12.17 -5.19
CA ARG A 8 1.05 10.83 -4.74
C ARG A 8 0.36 10.40 -3.45
N PHE A 9 0.15 11.30 -2.49
CA PHE A 9 -0.61 10.98 -1.29
C PHE A 9 -2.10 10.76 -1.59
N GLU A 10 -2.69 11.53 -2.50
CA GLU A 10 -4.07 11.31 -2.97
C GLU A 10 -4.21 9.91 -3.59
N PHE A 11 -3.26 9.50 -4.44
CA PHE A 11 -3.23 8.16 -5.00
C PHE A 11 -3.10 7.06 -3.92
N ILE A 12 -2.25 7.30 -2.90
CA ILE A 12 -2.09 6.37 -1.77
C ILE A 12 -3.41 6.23 -1.01
N LEU A 13 -4.09 7.34 -0.72
CA LEU A 13 -5.38 7.33 -0.02
C LEU A 13 -6.46 6.58 -0.81
N GLU A 14 -6.55 6.81 -2.12
CA GLU A 14 -7.46 6.07 -2.99
C GLU A 14 -7.14 4.56 -2.99
N SER A 15 -5.85 4.22 -3.08
CA SER A 15 -5.40 2.83 -3.09
C SER A 15 -5.70 2.12 -1.77
N LEU A 16 -5.57 2.81 -0.63
CA LEU A 16 -5.95 2.28 0.69
C LEU A 16 -7.45 2.00 0.78
N SER A 17 -8.30 2.93 0.31
CA SER A 17 -9.76 2.73 0.28
C SER A 17 -10.17 1.49 -0.54
N LEU A 18 -9.47 1.25 -1.65
CA LEU A 18 -9.71 0.06 -2.48
C LEU A 18 -9.23 -1.24 -1.82
N VAL A 19 -8.11 -1.20 -1.10
CA VAL A 19 -7.63 -2.33 -0.29
C VAL A 19 -8.64 -2.68 0.81
N GLU A 20 -9.12 -1.67 1.55
CA GLU A 20 -10.15 -1.86 2.58
C GLU A 20 -11.45 -2.42 1.98
N THR A 21 -11.87 -1.90 0.83
CA THR A 21 -13.05 -2.42 0.11
C THR A 21 -12.86 -3.87 -0.34
N GLY A 22 -11.65 -4.25 -0.74
CA GLY A 22 -11.29 -5.64 -1.06
C GLY A 22 -11.46 -6.55 0.15
N PHE A 23 -10.90 -6.16 1.29
CA PHE A 23 -11.00 -6.93 2.54
C PHE A 23 -12.43 -7.01 3.09
N HIS A 24 -13.27 -5.99 2.92
CA HIS A 24 -14.68 -6.05 3.34
C HIS A 24 -15.50 -7.13 2.62
N LYS A 25 -15.05 -7.61 1.46
CA LYS A 25 -15.70 -8.70 0.70
C LYS A 25 -15.32 -10.09 1.22
N ILE A 26 -14.31 -10.18 2.08
CA ILE A 26 -13.74 -11.40 2.64
C ILE A 26 -14.29 -11.57 4.06
N LYS A 27 -14.90 -12.72 4.37
CA LYS A 27 -15.42 -12.99 5.73
C LYS A 27 -14.44 -13.79 6.57
N PHE A 28 -13.75 -14.72 5.91
CA PHE A 28 -12.71 -15.56 6.51
C PHE A 28 -11.45 -15.50 5.66
N PRO A 29 -10.24 -15.62 6.25
CA PRO A 29 -8.99 -15.63 5.50
C PRO A 29 -8.98 -16.65 4.36
N ASP A 30 -9.61 -17.80 4.58
CA ASP A 30 -9.79 -18.88 3.63
C ASP A 30 -10.55 -18.45 2.35
N ASP A 31 -11.42 -17.44 2.43
CA ASP A 31 -12.17 -16.94 1.27
C ASP A 31 -11.24 -16.31 0.20
N LEU A 32 -10.05 -15.85 0.60
CA LEU A 32 -9.04 -15.29 -0.32
C LEU A 32 -8.36 -16.35 -1.17
N ILE A 33 -8.23 -17.59 -0.67
CA ILE A 33 -7.40 -18.62 -1.32
C ILE A 33 -8.24 -19.78 -1.88
N ASN A 34 -9.48 -19.94 -1.42
CA ASN A 34 -10.33 -21.08 -1.81
C ASN A 34 -11.25 -20.80 -3.00
N SER A 35 -11.12 -19.65 -3.66
CA SER A 35 -11.90 -19.32 -4.86
C SER A 35 -11.13 -18.44 -5.84
N GLU A 36 -11.44 -18.56 -7.14
CA GLU A 36 -10.87 -17.70 -8.18
C GLU A 36 -11.16 -16.21 -7.94
N ASN A 37 -12.36 -15.90 -7.44
CA ASN A 37 -12.71 -14.53 -7.05
C ASN A 37 -11.89 -14.04 -5.84
N GLY A 38 -11.66 -14.91 -4.85
CA GLY A 38 -10.78 -14.64 -3.72
C GLY A 38 -9.35 -14.32 -4.16
N LEU A 39 -8.80 -15.15 -5.06
CA LEU A 39 -7.46 -14.95 -5.62
C LEU A 39 -7.38 -13.64 -6.42
N THR A 40 -8.43 -13.30 -7.17
CA THR A 40 -8.52 -12.02 -7.89
C THR A 40 -8.50 -10.83 -6.94
N ILE A 41 -9.21 -10.93 -5.80
CA ILE A 41 -9.19 -9.89 -4.75
C ILE A 41 -7.79 -9.81 -4.12
N LEU A 42 -7.17 -10.95 -3.83
CA LEU A 42 -5.83 -11.02 -3.26
C LEU A 42 -4.80 -10.35 -4.20
N ASP A 43 -4.81 -10.69 -5.48
CA ASP A 43 -3.93 -10.09 -6.49
C ASP A 43 -4.16 -8.58 -6.59
N SER A 44 -5.43 -8.14 -6.59
CA SER A 44 -5.77 -6.71 -6.61
C SER A 44 -5.21 -5.96 -5.40
N ILE A 45 -5.34 -6.55 -4.20
CA ILE A 45 -4.79 -5.98 -2.95
C ILE A 45 -3.26 -5.94 -3.02
N ALA A 46 -2.62 -7.03 -3.43
CA ALA A 46 -1.16 -7.11 -3.54
C ALA A 46 -0.59 -6.05 -4.51
N MET A 47 -1.23 -5.86 -5.67
CA MET A 47 -0.86 -4.82 -6.63
C MET A 47 -0.98 -3.41 -6.04
N ARG A 48 -2.06 -3.14 -5.28
CA ARG A 48 -2.27 -1.85 -4.63
C ARG A 48 -1.21 -1.57 -3.56
N LEU A 49 -0.90 -2.55 -2.71
CA LEU A 49 0.16 -2.43 -1.71
C LEU A 49 1.53 -2.16 -2.34
N GLN A 50 1.84 -2.84 -3.45
CA GLN A 50 3.07 -2.56 -4.21
C GLN A 50 3.10 -1.12 -4.75
N ALA A 51 1.99 -0.64 -5.31
CA ALA A 51 1.88 0.72 -5.84
C ALA A 51 2.01 1.80 -4.76
N ILE A 52 1.48 1.54 -3.55
CA ILE A 52 1.66 2.41 -2.38
C ILE A 52 3.14 2.54 -2.04
N GLY A 53 3.87 1.41 -1.93
CA GLY A 53 5.30 1.42 -1.63
C GLY A 53 6.13 2.20 -2.66
N GLU A 54 5.84 2.04 -3.95
CA GLU A 54 6.52 2.80 -5.02
C GLU A 54 6.22 4.30 -4.97
N ASN A 55 5.00 4.71 -4.58
CA ASN A 55 4.66 6.12 -4.41
C ASN A 55 5.37 6.74 -3.20
N VAL A 56 5.44 6.04 -2.07
CA VAL A 56 6.22 6.49 -0.90
C VAL A 56 7.69 6.61 -1.26
N LYS A 57 8.25 5.65 -2.00
CA LYS A 57 9.64 5.71 -2.49
C LYS A 57 9.90 6.89 -3.41
N SER A 58 8.91 7.24 -4.23
CA SER A 58 8.98 8.41 -5.10
C SER A 58 8.93 9.71 -4.30
N ILE A 59 8.07 9.80 -3.28
CA ILE A 59 8.04 10.93 -2.33
C ILE A 59 9.39 11.06 -1.61
N ALA A 60 9.98 9.97 -1.13
CA ALA A 60 11.29 9.99 -0.48
C ALA A 60 12.41 10.53 -1.39
N LYS A 61 12.36 10.22 -2.69
CA LYS A 61 13.30 10.75 -3.69
C LYS A 61 13.11 12.25 -3.94
N LEU A 62 11.87 12.73 -3.92
CA LEU A 62 11.53 14.14 -4.12
C LEU A 62 11.87 14.98 -2.89
N ASP A 63 11.48 14.51 -1.72
CA ASP A 63 11.69 15.19 -0.45
C ASP A 63 11.72 14.20 0.73
N ASN A 64 12.90 13.63 0.99
CA ASN A 64 13.09 12.76 2.15
C ASN A 64 12.93 13.51 3.49
N LYS A 65 13.19 14.82 3.52
CA LYS A 65 13.06 15.62 4.75
C LYS A 65 11.59 15.75 5.15
N PHE A 66 10.68 15.79 4.17
CA PHE A 66 9.25 15.77 4.43
C PHE A 66 8.84 14.52 5.23
N LEU A 67 9.28 13.33 4.81
CA LEU A 67 8.97 12.07 5.51
C LEU A 67 9.57 12.02 6.92
N ASN A 68 10.77 12.58 7.12
CA ASN A 68 11.41 12.66 8.44
C ASN A 68 10.64 13.51 9.46
N ASN A 69 9.67 14.32 9.03
CA ASN A 69 8.78 15.04 9.95
C ASN A 69 7.77 14.10 10.64
N TYR A 70 7.67 12.85 10.19
CA TYR A 70 6.78 11.81 10.72
C TYR A 70 7.60 10.58 11.14
N PRO A 71 8.47 10.69 12.15
CA PRO A 71 9.40 9.63 12.55
C PRO A 71 8.71 8.40 13.18
N GLU A 72 7.45 8.53 13.59
CA GLU A 72 6.62 7.44 14.08
C GLU A 72 6.24 6.43 13.00
N ILE A 73 6.37 6.80 11.73
CA ILE A 73 6.05 5.96 10.58
C ILE A 73 7.31 5.27 10.06
N ASP A 74 7.27 3.95 9.96
CA ASP A 74 8.35 3.16 9.37
C ASP A 74 8.29 3.21 7.84
N TRP A 75 8.75 4.32 7.27
CA TRP A 75 8.74 4.57 5.84
C TRP A 75 9.54 3.51 5.06
N GLU A 76 10.61 2.96 5.64
CA GLU A 76 11.41 1.91 4.99
C GLU A 76 10.62 0.62 4.79
N LYS A 77 9.83 0.19 5.78
CA LYS A 77 8.94 -0.96 5.62
C LYS A 77 7.85 -0.70 4.58
N ILE A 78 7.27 0.49 4.57
CA ILE A 78 6.20 0.83 3.60
C ILE A 78 6.74 0.84 2.17
N MET A 79 7.98 1.31 1.95
CA MET A 79 8.64 1.27 0.64
C MET A 79 8.98 -0.16 0.17
N LYS A 80 8.99 -1.14 1.07
CA LYS A 80 9.31 -2.55 0.77
C LYS A 80 8.17 -3.48 1.20
N PRO A 81 6.97 -3.36 0.60
CA PRO A 81 5.79 -4.10 1.05
C PRO A 81 5.97 -5.62 0.94
N ARG A 82 6.78 -6.10 -0.02
CA ARG A 82 7.10 -7.54 -0.14
C ARG A 82 7.86 -8.10 1.05
N ASP A 83 8.74 -7.32 1.67
CA ASP A 83 9.50 -7.77 2.84
C ASP A 83 8.56 -7.94 4.04
N VAL A 84 7.48 -7.16 4.10
CA VAL A 84 6.42 -7.28 5.12
C VAL A 84 5.51 -8.48 4.84
N LEU A 85 5.18 -8.75 3.58
CA LEU A 85 4.28 -9.85 3.20
C LEU A 85 4.94 -11.24 3.27
N VAL A 86 6.27 -11.33 3.16
CA VAL A 86 7.03 -12.59 3.14
C VAL A 86 7.74 -12.86 4.47
N SER A 87 7.81 -11.90 5.39
CA SER A 87 8.35 -12.11 6.74
C SER A 87 7.25 -12.65 7.67
N SER A 88 7.03 -13.96 7.63
CA SER A 88 6.22 -14.70 8.61
C SER A 88 6.83 -16.07 8.84
#